data_AF-G5AAW5-F1
#
_entry.id   AF-G5AAW5-F1
#
_cell.length_a   1.000
_cell.length_b   1.000
_cell.length_c   1.000
_cell.angle_alpha   90.00
_cell.angle_beta   90.00
_cell.angle_gamma   90.00
#
_symmetry.space_group_name_H-M   'P 1'
#
loop_
_entity.id
_entity.type
_entity.pdbx_description
1 polymer ?
#
loop_
_entity_poly.entity_id
_entity_poly.type
_entity_poly.pdbx_seq_one_letter_code
_entity_poly.pdbx_strand_id
1 'polypeptide(L)'
;MAFNLMAHSDVDVFYITLTEDVTNLLVAFFGRSNGFVECVKRDLPEVGDAEVPDILAQPQLYVYGLIWAMLRGATIFRGPRTRQDVMRAMASREENGKTSVFFLDDFPSVDPLNRTSSIRKLRYMLNVFRSFGLAVVVTGASGVIHDLVRVAIRSKECDGLWCVVFPSIPKFHDPYVESIPGDLGRIILSSRPLFAELAVEYTKMTPYQSGQIWHST
;
A
#
# COMPACT_ATOMS: atom_id res chain seq x y z
N MET A 1 -6.53 9.16 2.16
CA MET A 1 -6.67 8.53 3.49
C MET A 1 -5.57 8.94 4.46
N ALA A 2 -4.28 8.78 4.10
CA ALA A 2 -3.18 9.11 5.01
C ALA A 2 -3.22 10.57 5.52
N PHE A 3 -3.56 11.55 4.67
CA PHE A 3 -3.66 12.97 5.08
C PHE A 3 -4.70 13.24 6.18
N ASN A 4 -5.84 12.55 6.17
CA ASN A 4 -6.86 12.73 7.22
C ASN A 4 -6.35 12.17 8.56
N LEU A 5 -5.69 11.03 8.54
CA LEU A 5 -5.06 10.47 9.74
C LEU A 5 -3.88 11.32 10.23
N MET A 6 -3.14 11.95 9.32
CA MET A 6 -2.07 12.90 9.68
C MET A 6 -2.59 14.19 10.33
N ALA A 7 -3.87 14.53 10.14
CA ALA A 7 -4.49 15.71 10.78
C ALA A 7 -4.92 15.46 12.24
N HIS A 8 -4.92 14.19 12.68
CA HIS A 8 -5.24 13.82 14.05
C HIS A 8 -4.04 14.04 14.98
N SER A 9 -4.23 14.80 16.05
CA SER A 9 -3.14 15.10 17.00
C SER A 9 -2.72 13.89 17.85
N ASP A 10 -3.58 12.88 17.96
CA ASP A 10 -3.39 11.64 18.71
C ASP A 10 -2.76 10.51 17.87
N VAL A 11 -2.61 10.71 16.56
CA VAL A 11 -2.07 9.69 15.64
C VAL A 11 -0.79 10.20 14.98
N ASP A 12 0.26 9.38 15.02
CA ASP A 12 1.46 9.62 14.24
C ASP A 12 1.56 8.62 13.10
N VAL A 13 1.50 9.16 11.88
CA VAL A 13 1.51 8.39 10.64
C VAL A 13 2.93 8.29 10.08
N PHE A 14 3.40 7.06 9.93
CA PHE A 14 4.68 6.74 9.31
C PHE A 14 4.44 6.24 7.89
N TYR A 15 4.71 7.10 6.91
CA TYR A 15 4.47 6.80 5.49
C TYR A 15 5.71 6.19 4.83
N ILE A 16 5.53 5.03 4.20
CA ILE A 16 6.53 4.27 3.44
C ILE A 16 5.91 3.95 2.08
N THR A 17 6.51 4.45 1.01
CA THR A 17 6.13 4.05 -0.35
C THR A 17 6.97 2.85 -0.79
N LEU A 18 6.36 1.89 -1.46
CA LEU A 18 7.01 0.67 -1.93
C LEU A 18 7.14 0.64 -3.46
N THR A 19 6.81 1.75 -4.10
CA THR A 19 6.98 1.95 -5.53
C THR A 19 8.46 2.03 -5.90
N GLU A 20 8.82 1.46 -7.05
CA GLU A 20 10.14 1.64 -7.65
C GLU A 20 10.21 2.95 -8.46
N ASP A 21 9.07 3.58 -8.76
CA ASP A 21 8.98 4.76 -9.61
C ASP A 21 9.00 6.07 -8.79
N VAL A 22 10.18 6.67 -8.70
CA VAL A 22 10.44 7.84 -7.86
C VAL A 22 9.99 9.11 -8.58
N THR A 23 8.69 9.39 -8.58
CA THR A 23 8.18 10.71 -8.98
C THR A 23 8.40 11.76 -7.88
N ASN A 24 8.56 13.03 -8.27
CA ASN A 24 8.95 14.15 -7.41
C ASN A 24 8.12 14.35 -6.11
N LEU A 25 6.89 13.82 -6.04
CA LEU A 25 6.02 13.89 -4.86
C LEU A 25 6.48 13.00 -3.69
N LEU A 26 7.32 11.99 -3.95
CA LEU A 26 7.74 11.00 -2.96
C LEU A 26 9.09 11.32 -2.29
N VAL A 27 9.76 12.41 -2.68
CA VAL A 27 11.10 12.77 -2.18
C VAL A 27 11.13 12.91 -0.65
N ALA A 28 10.07 13.46 -0.05
CA ALA A 28 9.97 13.61 1.41
C ALA A 28 9.94 12.26 2.17
N PHE A 29 9.59 11.17 1.49
CA PHE A 29 9.50 9.83 2.05
C PHE A 29 10.57 8.87 1.50
N PHE A 30 11.33 9.30 0.50
CA PHE A 30 12.30 8.48 -0.21
C PHE A 30 13.32 7.83 0.72
N GLY A 31 13.88 8.60 1.67
CA GLY A 31 14.88 8.08 2.61
C GLY A 31 14.35 6.93 3.48
N ARG A 32 13.12 7.04 4.01
CA ARG A 32 12.49 5.98 4.81
C ARG A 32 12.08 4.78 3.96
N SER A 33 11.58 5.06 2.75
CA SER A 33 11.08 4.06 1.81
C SER A 33 12.22 3.17 1.30
N ASN A 34 13.30 3.80 0.81
CA ASN A 34 14.50 3.09 0.40
C ASN A 34 15.15 2.37 1.60
N GLY A 35 15.21 3.01 2.77
CA GLY A 35 15.70 2.38 4.00
C GLY A 35 14.93 1.10 4.34
N PHE A 36 13.60 1.12 4.25
CA PHE A 36 12.77 -0.06 4.51
C PHE A 36 13.04 -1.19 3.52
N VAL A 37 13.07 -0.89 2.23
CA VAL A 37 13.35 -1.90 1.19
C VAL A 37 14.73 -2.52 1.38
N GLU A 38 15.75 -1.73 1.72
CA GLU A 38 17.09 -2.23 1.97
C GLU A 38 17.19 -3.05 3.26
N CYS A 39 16.51 -2.65 4.34
CA CYS A 39 16.40 -3.46 5.54
C CYS A 39 15.74 -4.82 5.25
N VAL A 40 14.65 -4.82 4.48
CA VAL A 40 13.96 -6.04 4.05
C VAL A 40 14.90 -6.96 3.27
N LYS A 41 15.65 -6.42 2.29
CA LYS A 41 16.61 -7.22 1.51
C LYS A 41 17.70 -7.85 2.38
N ARG A 42 18.17 -7.15 3.42
CA ARG A 42 19.22 -7.65 4.32
C ARG A 42 18.72 -8.70 5.30
N ASP A 43 17.52 -8.52 5.83
CA ASP A 43 16.96 -9.40 6.85
C ASP A 43 16.38 -10.69 6.24
N LEU A 44 15.78 -10.61 5.04
CA LEU A 44 15.04 -11.73 4.46
C LEU A 44 15.84 -13.06 4.35
N PRO A 45 17.14 -13.08 4.02
CA PRO A 45 17.92 -14.33 4.03
C PRO A 45 17.97 -15.04 5.39
N GLU A 46 17.88 -14.30 6.49
CA GLU A 46 18.03 -14.82 7.86
C GLU A 46 16.70 -15.20 8.50
N VAL A 47 15.58 -14.68 7.98
CA VAL A 47 14.25 -14.81 8.59
C VAL A 47 13.42 -15.90 7.91
N GLY A 48 13.81 -17.17 8.11
CA GLY A 48 12.99 -18.38 7.88
C GLY A 48 11.96 -18.29 6.74
N ASP A 49 10.69 -18.58 7.01
CA ASP A 49 9.59 -18.36 6.07
C ASP A 49 8.95 -16.96 6.23
N ALA A 50 9.57 -16.08 7.00
CA ALA A 50 9.03 -14.76 7.36
C ALA A 50 7.66 -14.82 8.06
N GLU A 51 7.38 -15.91 8.77
CA GLU A 51 6.25 -15.98 9.69
C GLU A 51 6.55 -15.20 10.97
N VAL A 52 5.51 -14.86 11.73
CA VAL A 52 5.70 -14.14 13.00
C VAL A 52 6.63 -14.90 13.95
N PRO A 53 6.53 -16.24 14.13
CA PRO A 53 7.48 -16.98 14.94
C PRO A 53 8.93 -16.87 14.45
N ASP A 54 9.16 -16.94 13.14
CA ASP A 54 10.50 -16.79 12.54
C ASP A 54 11.13 -15.44 12.84
N ILE A 55 10.30 -14.38 12.79
CA ILE A 55 10.68 -12.99 13.07
C ILE A 55 10.96 -12.82 14.57
N LEU A 56 10.12 -13.39 15.44
CA LEU A 56 10.28 -13.34 16.89
C LEU A 56 11.53 -14.09 17.38
N ALA A 57 11.94 -15.13 16.66
CA ALA A 57 13.16 -15.88 16.96
C ALA A 57 14.45 -15.07 16.71
N GLN A 58 14.38 -13.97 15.94
CA GLN A 58 15.55 -13.18 15.60
C GLN A 58 15.95 -12.25 16.75
N PRO A 59 17.23 -12.25 17.19
CA PRO A 59 17.68 -11.40 18.28
C PRO A 59 17.68 -9.91 17.89
N GLN A 60 18.00 -9.63 16.63
CA GLN A 60 18.05 -8.28 16.07
C GLN A 60 17.78 -8.31 14.57
N LEU A 61 17.18 -7.24 14.05
CA LEU A 61 16.90 -7.08 12.62
C LEU A 61 17.16 -5.64 12.19
N TYR A 62 17.53 -5.44 10.92
CA TYR A 62 17.67 -4.10 10.35
C TYR A 62 16.32 -3.38 10.34
N VAL A 63 15.21 -4.06 10.02
CA VAL A 63 13.87 -3.47 10.07
C VAL A 63 13.50 -3.05 11.50
N TYR A 64 13.91 -3.80 12.54
CA TYR A 64 13.71 -3.35 13.92
C TYR A 64 14.40 -2.01 14.19
N GLY A 65 15.63 -1.84 13.70
CA GLY A 65 16.34 -0.57 13.84
C GLY A 65 15.68 0.57 13.08
N LEU A 66 15.06 0.30 11.93
CA LEU A 66 14.33 1.29 11.16
C LEU A 66 13.03 1.70 11.86
N ILE A 67 12.24 0.73 12.34
CA ILE A 67 11.03 0.98 13.13
C ILE A 67 11.39 1.81 14.37
N TRP A 68 12.42 1.41 15.10
CA TRP A 68 12.93 2.17 16.24
C TRP A 68 13.30 3.60 15.87
N ALA A 69 14.03 3.81 14.77
CA ALA A 69 14.41 5.14 14.30
C ALA A 69 13.19 5.99 13.96
N MET A 70 12.20 5.42 13.28
CA MET A 70 10.94 6.10 12.97
C MET A 70 10.18 6.49 14.24
N LEU A 71 10.00 5.56 15.17
CA LEU A 71 9.30 5.80 16.44
C LEU A 71 10.01 6.83 17.33
N ARG A 72 11.33 7.00 17.20
CA ARG A 72 12.10 7.99 17.94
C ARG A 72 12.27 9.33 17.21
N GLY A 73 11.78 9.44 15.97
CA GLY A 73 12.04 10.60 15.12
C GLY A 73 13.52 10.79 14.78
N ALA A 74 14.30 9.71 14.81
CA ALA A 74 15.72 9.76 14.49
C ALA A 74 15.93 9.99 12.99
N THR A 75 16.79 10.94 12.65
CA THR A 75 17.14 11.26 11.26
C THR A 75 18.16 10.30 10.66
N ILE A 76 18.82 9.48 11.49
CA ILE A 76 19.89 8.56 11.09
C ILE A 76 19.59 7.16 11.60
N PHE A 77 19.55 6.20 10.68
CA PHE A 77 19.50 4.77 10.96
C PHE A 77 20.93 4.22 11.16
N ARG A 78 21.20 3.55 12.28
CA ARG A 78 22.54 3.06 12.67
C ARG A 78 22.64 1.52 12.72
N GLY A 79 21.91 0.82 11.86
CA GLY A 79 21.96 -0.64 11.77
C GLY A 79 20.90 -1.36 12.61
N PRO A 80 21.05 -2.68 12.82
CA PRO A 80 20.03 -3.52 13.43
C PRO A 80 19.80 -3.16 14.90
N ARG A 81 18.60 -3.47 15.39
CA ARG A 81 18.19 -3.28 16.79
C ARG A 81 17.48 -4.51 17.31
N THR A 82 17.40 -4.60 18.63
CA THR A 82 16.66 -5.67 19.31
C THR A 82 15.17 -5.38 19.31
N ARG A 83 14.37 -6.44 19.52
CA ARG A 83 12.93 -6.31 19.75
C ARG A 83 12.60 -5.38 20.93
N GLN A 84 13.37 -5.49 22.01
CA GLN A 84 13.15 -4.70 23.22
C GLN A 84 13.41 -3.19 23.01
N ASP A 85 14.29 -2.82 22.09
CA ASP A 85 14.49 -1.41 21.70
C ASP A 85 13.22 -0.84 21.08
N VAL A 86 12.59 -1.58 20.16
CA VAL A 86 11.34 -1.18 19.50
C VAL A 86 10.20 -1.07 20.51
N MET A 87 10.03 -2.08 21.37
CA MET A 87 8.98 -2.08 22.41
C MET A 87 9.10 -0.85 23.34
N ARG A 88 10.32 -0.48 23.75
CA ARG A 88 10.54 0.73 24.55
C ARG A 88 10.20 2.01 23.80
N ALA A 89 10.50 2.07 22.51
CA ALA A 89 10.14 3.21 21.67
C ALA A 89 8.62 3.32 21.49
N MET A 90 7.90 2.19 21.40
CA MET A 90 6.44 2.15 21.34
C MET A 90 5.80 2.62 22.64
N ALA A 91 6.20 2.03 23.78
CA ALA A 91 5.67 2.40 25.09
C ALA A 91 5.84 3.90 25.39
N SER A 92 7.00 4.48 25.05
CA SER A 92 7.24 5.91 25.19
C SER A 92 6.29 6.78 24.36
N ARG A 93 5.76 6.31 23.23
CA ARG A 93 4.76 7.05 22.44
C ARG A 93 3.35 6.89 23.02
N GLU A 94 3.01 5.68 23.47
CA GLU A 94 1.73 5.40 24.13
C GLU A 94 1.56 6.23 25.41
N GLU A 95 2.61 6.38 26.21
CA GLU A 95 2.63 7.27 27.39
C GLU A 95 2.35 8.74 27.04
N ASN A 96 2.70 9.16 25.82
CA ASN A 96 2.41 10.50 25.29
C ASN A 96 1.04 10.60 24.61
N GLY A 97 0.19 9.58 24.71
CA GLY A 97 -1.13 9.52 24.07
C GLY A 97 -1.07 9.44 22.55
N LYS A 98 0.02 8.93 21.99
CA LYS A 98 0.26 8.86 20.55
C LYS A 98 0.14 7.44 20.02
N THR A 99 -0.83 7.19 19.15
CA THR A 99 -0.96 5.93 18.40
C THR A 99 -0.07 5.96 17.15
N SER A 100 0.73 4.93 16.97
CA SER A 100 1.61 4.80 15.80
C SER A 100 0.92 4.00 14.68
N VAL A 101 0.78 4.61 13.50
CA VAL A 101 0.18 3.95 12.33
C VAL A 101 1.18 3.95 11.18
N PHE A 102 1.45 2.78 10.59
CA PHE A 102 2.33 2.65 9.44
C PHE A 102 1.50 2.56 8.15
N PHE A 103 1.80 3.40 7.18
CA PHE A 103 1.23 3.35 5.84
C PHE A 103 2.25 2.73 4.90
N LEU A 104 1.90 1.57 4.33
CA LEU A 104 2.65 0.92 3.26
C LEU A 104 1.92 1.19 1.94
N ASP A 105 2.39 2.21 1.23
CA ASP A 105 1.78 2.66 -0.01
C ASP A 105 2.39 2.01 -1.25
N ASP A 106 1.57 1.85 -2.28
CA ASP A 106 1.90 1.17 -3.54
C ASP A 106 2.54 -0.20 -3.32
N PHE A 107 1.86 -1.05 -2.54
CA PHE A 107 2.36 -2.37 -2.17
C PHE A 107 2.62 -3.21 -3.43
N PRO A 108 3.74 -3.97 -3.48
CA PRO A 108 4.13 -4.67 -4.70
C PRO A 108 3.31 -5.92 -4.99
N SER A 109 3.10 -6.21 -6.28
CA SER A 109 2.47 -7.44 -6.74
C SER A 109 3.34 -8.66 -6.50
N VAL A 110 2.71 -9.84 -6.45
CA VAL A 110 3.44 -11.10 -6.49
C VAL A 110 4.09 -11.27 -7.86
N ASP A 111 5.42 -11.42 -7.90
CA ASP A 111 6.14 -11.75 -9.12
C ASP A 111 5.80 -13.20 -9.52
N PRO A 112 5.16 -13.44 -10.69
CA PRO A 112 4.79 -14.79 -11.11
C PRO A 112 6.01 -15.68 -11.41
N LEU A 113 7.15 -15.10 -11.82
CA LEU A 113 8.37 -15.84 -12.12
C LEU A 113 9.09 -16.30 -10.85
N ASN A 114 9.02 -15.50 -9.78
CA ASN A 114 9.63 -15.79 -8.49
C ASN A 114 8.61 -15.89 -7.36
N ARG A 115 7.47 -16.55 -7.62
CA ARG A 115 6.28 -16.53 -6.77
C ARG A 115 6.58 -16.81 -5.30
N THR A 116 7.35 -17.84 -4.98
CA THR A 116 7.66 -18.23 -3.59
C THR A 116 8.50 -17.15 -2.87
N SER A 117 9.56 -16.67 -3.52
CA SER A 117 10.42 -15.61 -2.96
C SER A 117 9.67 -14.30 -2.80
N SER A 118 8.84 -13.94 -3.79
CA SER A 118 7.99 -12.76 -3.74
C SER A 118 6.99 -12.84 -2.59
N ILE A 119 6.25 -13.96 -2.45
CA ILE A 119 5.33 -14.16 -1.31
C ILE A 119 6.05 -14.04 0.03
N ARG A 120 7.24 -14.65 0.17
CA ARG A 120 8.05 -14.57 1.38
C ARG A 120 8.45 -13.12 1.70
N LYS A 121 8.90 -12.35 0.71
CA LYS A 121 9.20 -10.92 0.85
C LYS A 121 7.98 -10.12 1.29
N LEU A 122 6.84 -10.27 0.60
CA LEU A 122 5.60 -9.56 0.94
C LEU A 122 5.11 -9.91 2.36
N ARG A 123 5.22 -11.19 2.73
CA ARG A 123 4.90 -11.67 4.07
C ARG A 123 5.78 -11.00 5.12
N TYR A 124 7.09 -10.95 4.89
CA TYR A 124 8.02 -10.28 5.80
C TYR A 124 7.70 -8.80 5.99
N MET A 125 7.44 -8.08 4.89
CA MET A 125 7.09 -6.65 4.90
C MET A 125 5.86 -6.35 5.77
N LEU A 126 4.91 -7.28 5.90
CA LEU A 126 3.75 -7.15 6.78
C LEU A 126 4.01 -7.67 8.19
N ASN A 127 4.54 -8.89 8.29
CA ASN A 127 4.60 -9.61 9.54
C ASN A 127 5.60 -8.99 10.53
N VAL A 128 6.58 -8.24 10.04
CA VAL A 128 7.50 -7.51 10.93
C VAL A 128 6.76 -6.51 11.80
N PHE A 129 5.80 -5.74 11.25
CA PHE A 129 4.97 -4.82 12.02
C PHE A 129 3.95 -5.56 12.89
N ARG A 130 3.32 -6.60 12.35
CA ARG A 130 2.37 -7.45 13.09
C ARG A 130 3.00 -8.10 14.30
N SER A 131 4.28 -8.48 14.21
CA SER A 131 5.02 -9.04 15.35
C SER A 131 5.05 -8.09 16.55
N PHE A 132 4.84 -6.79 16.36
CA PHE A 132 4.75 -5.77 17.42
C PHE A 132 3.32 -5.34 17.74
N GLY A 133 2.29 -5.85 17.04
CA GLY A 133 0.92 -5.35 17.17
C GLY A 133 0.71 -3.93 16.62
N LEU A 134 1.60 -3.46 15.72
CA LEU A 134 1.48 -2.13 15.13
C LEU A 134 0.34 -2.08 14.11
N ALA A 135 -0.41 -0.97 14.12
CA ALA A 135 -1.42 -0.71 13.10
C ALA A 135 -0.75 -0.43 11.75
N VAL A 136 -1.12 -1.21 10.72
CA VAL A 136 -0.61 -1.06 9.36
C VAL A 136 -1.76 -0.88 8.37
N VAL A 137 -1.70 0.19 7.60
CA VAL A 137 -2.58 0.43 6.45
C VAL A 137 -1.79 0.14 5.18
N VAL A 138 -2.34 -0.74 4.34
CA VAL A 138 -1.72 -1.13 3.07
C VAL A 138 -2.58 -0.65 1.92
N THR A 139 -1.96 -0.02 0.93
CA THR A 139 -2.61 0.42 -0.31
C THR A 139 -1.86 -0.15 -1.51
N GLY A 140 -2.56 -0.36 -2.61
CA GLY A 140 -2.01 -0.93 -3.83
C GLY A 140 -3.09 -1.15 -4.87
N ALA A 141 -2.71 -1.57 -6.08
CA ALA A 141 -3.68 -1.91 -7.12
C ALA A 141 -4.61 -3.06 -6.67
N SER A 142 -5.84 -3.10 -7.18
CA SER A 142 -6.87 -4.08 -6.77
C SER A 142 -6.40 -5.54 -6.88
N GLY A 143 -5.67 -5.88 -7.95
CA GLY A 143 -5.07 -7.20 -8.12
C GLY A 143 -4.03 -7.53 -7.05
N VAL A 144 -3.22 -6.54 -6.66
CA VAL A 144 -2.22 -6.70 -5.60
C VAL A 144 -2.86 -6.96 -4.25
N ILE A 145 -3.89 -6.19 -3.89
CA ILE A 145 -4.60 -6.35 -2.62
C ILE A 145 -5.27 -7.73 -2.57
N HIS A 146 -5.82 -8.22 -3.68
CA HIS A 146 -6.40 -9.57 -3.72
C HIS A 146 -5.34 -10.67 -3.48
N ASP A 147 -4.16 -10.56 -4.07
CA ASP A 147 -3.06 -11.49 -3.81
C ASP A 147 -2.57 -11.38 -2.36
N LEU A 148 -2.49 -10.16 -1.83
CA LEU A 148 -2.11 -9.89 -0.45
C LEU A 148 -3.06 -10.53 0.55
N VAL A 149 -4.38 -10.45 0.32
CA VAL A 149 -5.40 -11.09 1.15
C VAL A 149 -5.15 -12.60 1.21
N ARG A 150 -4.84 -13.23 0.08
CA ARG A 150 -4.53 -14.67 0.02
C ARG A 150 -3.25 -15.03 0.79
N VAL A 151 -2.25 -14.16 0.78
CA VAL A 151 -0.99 -14.34 1.54
C VAL A 151 -1.22 -14.11 3.04
N ALA A 152 -1.96 -13.05 3.41
CA ALA A 152 -2.20 -12.63 4.78
C ALA A 152 -3.07 -13.62 5.56
N ILE A 153 -4.07 -14.26 4.94
CA ILE A 153 -4.98 -15.23 5.57
C ILE A 153 -4.25 -16.50 6.05
N ARG A 154 -3.05 -16.80 5.54
CA ARG A 154 -2.30 -18.00 5.93
C ARG A 154 -1.51 -17.85 7.24
N SER A 155 -1.30 -16.62 7.72
CA SER A 155 -0.61 -16.34 8.98
C SER A 155 -1.60 -16.40 10.15
N LYS A 156 -1.99 -17.59 10.58
CA LYS A 156 -3.15 -17.84 11.46
C LYS A 156 -3.02 -17.46 12.94
N GLU A 157 -1.86 -16.99 13.43
CA GLU A 157 -1.62 -16.95 14.88
C GLU A 157 -1.66 -15.57 15.55
N CYS A 158 -1.76 -14.45 14.82
CA CYS A 158 -1.96 -13.12 15.42
C CYS A 158 -2.82 -12.24 14.51
N ASP A 159 -3.86 -11.63 15.09
CA ASP A 159 -4.82 -10.67 14.53
C ASP A 159 -4.93 -10.60 13.00
N GLY A 160 -6.02 -11.17 12.49
CA GLY A 160 -6.34 -11.19 11.07
C GLY A 160 -6.43 -9.80 10.44
N LEU A 161 -6.39 -9.77 9.11
CA LEU A 161 -6.69 -8.59 8.31
C LEU A 161 -7.99 -7.91 8.78
N TRP A 162 -7.88 -6.71 9.35
CA TRP A 162 -9.01 -6.09 10.06
C TRP A 162 -10.10 -5.60 9.11
N CYS A 163 -9.72 -4.99 7.98
CA CYS A 163 -10.63 -4.51 6.96
C CYS A 163 -9.92 -4.40 5.61
N VAL A 164 -10.65 -4.67 4.53
CA VAL A 164 -10.25 -4.29 3.16
C VAL A 164 -11.27 -3.30 2.64
N VAL A 165 -10.81 -2.07 2.37
CA VAL A 165 -11.63 -1.06 1.72
C VAL A 165 -11.32 -1.09 0.24
N PHE A 166 -12.23 -1.65 -0.55
CA PHE A 166 -12.25 -1.38 -1.98
C PHE A 166 -12.98 -0.06 -2.17
N PRO A 167 -12.32 1.01 -2.66
CA PRO A 167 -13.05 2.17 -3.11
C PRO A 167 -13.82 1.74 -4.36
N SER A 168 -15.04 1.23 -4.16
CA SER A 168 -16.05 1.20 -5.19
C SER A 168 -16.43 2.65 -5.44
N ILE A 169 -15.67 3.29 -6.31
CA ILE A 169 -16.15 4.53 -6.91
C ILE A 169 -17.49 4.16 -7.56
N PRO A 170 -18.60 4.86 -7.26
CA PRO A 170 -19.89 4.52 -7.83
C PRO A 170 -19.73 4.44 -9.34
N LYS A 171 -20.26 3.36 -9.93
CA LYS A 171 -20.28 3.24 -11.39
C LYS A 171 -20.93 4.49 -11.94
N PHE A 172 -20.28 5.12 -12.91
CA PHE A 172 -20.88 6.24 -13.60
C PHE A 172 -22.18 5.76 -14.26
N HIS A 173 -23.26 6.49 -14.01
CA HIS A 173 -24.57 6.20 -14.57
C HIS A 173 -25.14 7.49 -15.16
N ASP A 174 -25.28 7.51 -16.47
CA ASP A 174 -26.02 8.55 -17.20
C ASP A 174 -26.89 7.82 -18.23
N PRO A 175 -28.23 8.01 -18.22
CA PRO A 175 -29.14 7.38 -19.19
C PRO A 175 -28.76 7.65 -20.64
N TYR A 176 -28.07 8.77 -20.93
CA TYR A 176 -27.59 9.12 -22.26
C TYR A 176 -26.58 8.09 -22.80
N VAL A 177 -25.88 7.37 -21.94
CA VAL A 177 -24.90 6.36 -22.38
C VAL A 177 -25.55 5.23 -23.18
N GLU A 178 -26.84 4.96 -22.96
CA GLU A 178 -27.61 3.98 -23.76
C GLU A 178 -27.78 4.41 -25.22
N SER A 179 -27.66 5.72 -25.50
CA SER A 179 -27.73 6.29 -26.86
C SER A 179 -26.37 6.33 -27.57
N ILE A 180 -25.28 6.05 -26.86
CA ILE A 180 -23.92 6.03 -27.38
C ILE A 180 -23.62 4.64 -27.98
N PRO A 181 -22.82 4.53 -29.07
CA PRO A 181 -22.39 3.24 -29.61
C PRO A 181 -21.84 2.29 -28.53
N GLY A 182 -22.21 1.01 -28.59
CA GLY A 182 -22.01 0.05 -27.50
C GLY A 182 -20.58 -0.06 -26.99
N ASP A 183 -19.57 0.02 -27.86
CA ASP A 183 -18.16 -0.04 -27.46
C ASP A 183 -17.73 1.22 -26.69
N LEU A 184 -18.13 2.40 -27.17
CA LEU A 184 -17.83 3.67 -26.52
C LEU A 184 -18.60 3.81 -25.19
N GLY A 185 -19.86 3.35 -25.16
CA GLY A 185 -20.65 3.27 -23.94
C GLY A 185 -20.03 2.36 -22.89
N ARG A 186 -19.48 1.20 -23.29
CA ARG A 186 -18.74 0.31 -22.38
C ARG A 186 -17.48 0.96 -21.81
N ILE A 187 -16.74 1.73 -22.61
CA ILE A 187 -15.58 2.49 -22.14
C ILE A 187 -16.02 3.51 -21.09
N ILE A 188 -17.07 4.28 -21.36
CA ILE A 188 -17.60 5.31 -20.45
C ILE A 188 -18.07 4.69 -19.12
N LEU A 189 -18.86 3.61 -19.17
CA LEU A 189 -19.37 2.92 -17.98
C LEU A 189 -18.28 2.27 -17.12
N SER A 190 -17.12 1.99 -17.72
CA SER A 190 -15.98 1.36 -17.05
C SER A 190 -14.91 2.37 -16.62
N SER A 191 -15.11 3.65 -16.92
CA SER A 191 -14.15 4.72 -16.62
C SER A 191 -14.40 5.37 -15.27
N ARG A 192 -13.44 6.18 -14.80
CA ARG A 192 -13.60 6.99 -13.59
C ARG A 192 -14.72 8.03 -13.80
N PRO A 193 -15.55 8.36 -12.78
CA PRO A 193 -16.71 9.23 -12.95
C PRO A 193 -16.42 10.57 -13.60
N LEU A 194 -15.34 11.25 -13.21
CA LEU A 194 -14.97 12.55 -13.80
C LEU A 194 -14.65 12.43 -15.30
N PHE A 195 -13.95 11.38 -15.71
CA PHE A 195 -13.70 11.14 -17.13
C PHE A 195 -14.99 10.78 -17.86
N ALA A 196 -15.81 9.91 -17.26
CA ALA A 196 -17.05 9.44 -17.86
C ALA A 196 -18.05 10.59 -18.05
N GLU A 197 -18.14 11.52 -17.10
CA GLU A 197 -18.92 12.75 -17.19
C GLU A 197 -18.46 13.62 -18.36
N LEU A 198 -17.16 13.93 -18.43
CA LEU A 198 -16.59 14.71 -19.53
C LEU A 198 -16.76 14.04 -20.90
N ALA A 199 -16.62 12.71 -20.96
CA ALA A 199 -16.82 11.95 -22.20
C ALA A 199 -18.30 11.96 -22.64
N VAL A 200 -19.24 11.90 -21.70
CA VAL A 200 -20.67 12.06 -21.99
C VAL A 200 -20.99 13.48 -22.45
N GLU A 201 -20.46 14.51 -21.80
CA GLU A 201 -20.63 15.90 -22.26
C GLU A 201 -20.09 16.08 -23.68
N TYR A 202 -18.90 15.53 -23.96
CA TYR A 202 -18.30 15.60 -25.28
C TYR A 202 -19.17 14.92 -26.35
N THR A 203 -19.72 13.73 -26.06
CA THR A 203 -20.59 13.01 -27.00
C THR A 203 -21.96 13.69 -27.18
N LYS A 204 -22.48 14.36 -26.16
CA LYS A 204 -23.67 15.23 -26.27
C LYS A 204 -23.40 16.43 -27.19
N MET A 205 -22.22 17.05 -27.09
CA MET A 205 -21.81 18.19 -27.92
C MET A 205 -21.39 17.77 -29.34
N THR A 206 -20.94 16.53 -29.50
CA THR A 206 -20.48 15.96 -30.77
C THR A 206 -21.23 14.66 -31.04
N PRO A 207 -22.53 14.71 -31.38
CA PRO A 207 -23.33 13.52 -31.58
C PRO A 207 -22.74 12.65 -32.68
N TYR A 208 -22.66 11.35 -32.40
CA TYR A 208 -22.16 10.38 -33.37
C TYR A 208 -23.07 10.38 -34.61
N GLN A 209 -22.58 10.92 -35.73
CA GLN A 209 -23.25 10.77 -37.01
C GLN A 209 -22.93 9.38 -37.55
N SER A 210 -23.89 8.47 -37.46
CA SER A 210 -23.83 7.15 -38.11
C SER A 210 -23.80 7.35 -39.64
N GLY A 211 -22.61 7.55 -40.22
CA GLY A 211 -22.49 7.66 -41.68
C GLY A 211 -21.25 8.29 -42.29
N GLN A 212 -20.28 8.85 -41.54
CA GLN A 212 -19.03 9.29 -42.16
C GLN A 212 -18.02 8.15 -42.22
N ILE A 213 -18.02 7.47 -43.36
CA ILE A 213 -16.90 6.69 -43.86
C ILE A 213 -15.68 7.62 -43.81
N TRP A 214 -14.65 7.23 -43.05
CA TRP A 214 -13.36 7.88 -43.06
C TRP A 214 -12.79 7.77 -44.49
N HIS A 215 -12.93 8.83 -45.29
CA HIS A 215 -12.07 9.01 -46.44
C HIS A 215 -10.68 9.35 -45.91
N SER A 216 -9.84 8.32 -45.83
CA SER A 216 -8.40 8.47 -45.67
C SER A 216 -7.86 9.29 -46.84
N THR A 217 -7.42 10.51 -46.57
CA THR A 217 -6.31 11.15 -47.30
C THR A 217 -4.98 10.65 -46.77
#